data_AF-A0A535F1G0-F1
#
_entry.id   AF-A0A535F1G0-F1
#
_cell.length_a   1.000
_cell.length_b   1.000
_cell.length_c   1.000
_cell.angle_alpha   90.00
_cell.angle_beta   90.00
_cell.angle_gamma   90.00
#
_symmetry.space_group_name_H-M   'P 1'
#
loop_
_entity.id
_entity.type
_entity.pdbx_description
1 polymer ?
#
loop_
_entity_poly.entity_id
_entity_poly.type
_entity_poly.pdbx_seq_one_letter_code
_entity_poly.pdbx_strand_id
1 'polypeptide(L)'
;MSAFYDHLTPVEHDFWTLRERSIPLPTTENGYTRVLLIGTTGAGKTTLVRQLLGTDPLERFPSTSAAKTTTCDLEIVCAEGPFKAVVTFLPKDRVQMYVEECVVAAVLAQVEMRGPQAVLRKLLDHSEQRFRLSYILGDSSSAHQKNDHFSDDEDDEDTNDDTAQDLIPAQERQRNAEDLQRYLLTIQSLAET
;
A
#
# COMPACT_ATOMS: atom_id res chain seq x y z
N MET A 1 31.43 -15.59 -16.97
CA MET A 1 31.56 -14.51 -15.97
C MET A 1 30.23 -13.81 -15.65
N SER A 2 29.11 -14.09 -16.33
CA SER A 2 27.81 -13.44 -16.04
C SER A 2 27.01 -14.08 -14.88
N ALA A 3 27.25 -15.35 -14.53
CA ALA A 3 26.48 -16.06 -13.51
C ALA A 3 26.59 -15.48 -12.08
N PHE A 4 27.61 -14.65 -11.80
CA PHE A 4 27.81 -14.06 -10.48
C PHE A 4 27.15 -12.68 -10.32
N TYR A 5 26.87 -11.99 -11.44
CA TYR A 5 26.28 -10.65 -11.45
C TYR A 5 24.82 -10.62 -11.93
N ASP A 6 24.29 -11.74 -12.40
CA ASP A 6 22.91 -11.87 -12.90
C ASP A 6 21.85 -11.45 -11.87
N HIS A 7 22.17 -11.54 -10.57
CA HIS A 7 21.27 -11.12 -9.48
C HIS A 7 21.59 -9.72 -8.92
N LEU A 8 22.63 -9.05 -9.41
CA LEU A 8 23.05 -7.72 -8.94
C LEU A 8 22.48 -6.59 -9.80
N THR A 9 22.03 -6.88 -11.02
CA THR A 9 21.32 -5.93 -11.87
C THR A 9 19.81 -6.15 -11.79
N PRO A 10 19.04 -5.16 -11.29
CA PRO A 10 17.59 -5.17 -11.40
C PRO A 10 17.18 -5.40 -12.84
N VAL A 11 16.29 -6.37 -13.09
CA VAL A 11 15.69 -6.55 -14.41
C VAL A 11 14.71 -5.41 -14.60
N GLU A 12 14.95 -4.55 -15.60
CA GLU A 12 14.03 -3.47 -15.92
C GLU A 12 12.72 -4.04 -16.49
N HIS A 13 11.60 -3.71 -15.85
CA HIS A 13 10.27 -4.14 -16.27
C HIS A 13 9.47 -2.93 -16.73
N ASP A 14 9.04 -2.92 -17.99
CA ASP A 14 8.11 -1.93 -18.51
C ASP A 14 6.66 -2.39 -18.26
N PHE A 15 6.16 -2.07 -17.06
CA PHE A 15 4.81 -2.41 -16.63
C PHE A 15 3.72 -1.71 -17.45
N TRP A 16 4.01 -0.50 -17.96
CA TRP A 16 3.10 0.25 -18.81
C TRP A 16 2.85 -0.48 -20.12
N THR A 17 3.91 -0.96 -20.77
CA THR A 17 3.79 -1.77 -21.99
C THR A 17 3.06 -3.09 -21.74
N LEU A 18 3.30 -3.77 -20.61
CA LEU A 18 2.59 -5.02 -20.28
C LEU A 18 1.09 -4.80 -20.08
N ARG A 19 0.73 -3.73 -19.38
CA ARG A 19 -0.65 -3.29 -19.16
C ARG A 19 -1.32 -2.93 -20.48
N GLU A 20 -0.69 -2.10 -21.31
CA GLU A 20 -1.23 -1.62 -22.59
C GLU A 20 -1.49 -2.77 -23.57
N ARG A 21 -0.62 -3.80 -23.58
CA ARG A 21 -0.84 -5.02 -24.37
C ARG A 21 -2.07 -5.81 -23.93
N SER A 22 -2.44 -5.75 -22.66
CA SER A 22 -3.56 -6.52 -22.09
C SER A 22 -4.88 -5.77 -22.22
N ILE A 23 -4.89 -4.48 -21.88
CA ILE A 23 -6.03 -3.57 -22.03
C ILE A 23 -5.50 -2.26 -22.62
N PRO A 24 -5.64 -2.05 -23.94
CA PRO A 24 -5.22 -0.80 -24.57
C PRO A 24 -6.07 0.37 -24.10
N LEU A 25 -5.45 1.53 -23.84
CA LEU A 25 -6.21 2.73 -23.51
C LEU A 25 -6.84 3.33 -24.77
N PRO A 26 -8.16 3.56 -24.79
CA PRO A 26 -8.79 4.19 -25.93
C PRO A 26 -8.24 5.60 -26.16
N THR A 27 -8.32 6.03 -27.42
CA THR A 27 -7.84 7.34 -27.88
C THR A 27 -9.00 8.19 -28.36
N THR A 28 -8.71 9.43 -28.76
CA THR A 28 -9.68 10.34 -29.39
C THR A 28 -10.25 9.77 -30.68
N GLU A 29 -9.50 8.94 -31.41
CA GLU A 29 -9.98 8.23 -32.61
C GLU A 29 -11.10 7.22 -32.28
N ASN A 30 -11.12 6.72 -31.04
CA ASN A 30 -12.17 5.85 -30.53
C ASN A 30 -13.34 6.63 -29.91
N GLY A 31 -13.32 7.97 -29.93
CA GLY A 31 -14.34 8.82 -29.30
C GLY A 31 -14.15 9.05 -27.79
N TYR A 32 -12.97 8.72 -27.24
CA TYR A 32 -12.69 8.88 -25.81
C TYR A 32 -11.84 10.13 -25.54
N THR A 33 -12.02 10.72 -24.36
CA THR A 33 -11.11 11.75 -23.82
C THR A 33 -10.35 11.18 -22.64
N ARG A 34 -9.07 11.56 -22.51
CA ARG A 34 -8.23 11.16 -21.36
C ARG A 34 -8.18 12.32 -20.37
N VAL A 35 -8.54 12.04 -19.12
CA VAL A 35 -8.53 13.02 -18.03
C VAL A 35 -7.54 12.54 -16.98
N LEU A 36 -6.56 13.38 -16.64
CA LEU A 36 -5.59 13.12 -15.59
C LEU A 36 -5.93 13.99 -14.37
N LEU A 37 -6.22 13.35 -13.24
CA LEU A 37 -6.51 14.03 -11.98
C LEU A 37 -5.24 14.13 -11.13
N ILE A 38 -4.73 15.34 -10.95
CA ILE A 38 -3.53 15.62 -10.14
C ILE A 38 -3.91 16.55 -8.98
N GLY A 39 -3.33 16.32 -7.80
CA GLY A 39 -3.52 17.16 -6.63
C GLY A 39 -3.04 16.46 -5.36
N THR A 40 -2.94 17.20 -4.27
CA THR A 40 -2.54 16.68 -2.95
C THR A 40 -3.51 15.62 -2.42
N THR A 41 -3.05 14.77 -1.49
CA THR A 41 -3.93 13.86 -0.74
C THR A 41 -5.02 14.67 -0.03
N GLY A 42 -6.23 14.12 0.08
CA GLY A 42 -7.38 14.81 0.68
C GLY A 42 -8.14 15.76 -0.25
N ALA A 43 -7.59 16.12 -1.42
CA ALA A 43 -8.26 17.03 -2.37
C ALA A 43 -9.51 16.45 -3.08
N GLY A 44 -10.07 15.33 -2.60
CA GLY A 44 -11.31 14.75 -3.13
C GLY A 44 -11.19 14.04 -4.50
N LYS A 45 -9.98 13.83 -5.04
CA LYS A 45 -9.79 13.20 -6.36
C LYS A 45 -10.46 11.83 -6.45
N THR A 46 -10.24 10.97 -5.47
CA THR A 46 -10.83 9.62 -5.45
C THR A 46 -12.34 9.67 -5.26
N THR A 47 -12.84 10.60 -4.46
CA THR A 47 -14.27 10.86 -4.29
C THR A 47 -14.93 11.26 -5.61
N LEU A 48 -14.31 12.15 -6.37
CA LEU A 48 -14.78 12.52 -7.71
C LEU A 48 -14.79 11.30 -8.65
N VAL A 49 -13.77 10.46 -8.63
CA VAL A 49 -13.73 9.22 -9.43
C VAL A 49 -14.89 8.29 -9.07
N ARG A 50 -15.21 8.09 -7.79
CA ARG A 50 -16.38 7.31 -7.37
C ARG A 50 -17.70 7.87 -7.91
N GLN A 51 -17.86 9.19 -7.83
CA GLN A 51 -19.05 9.86 -8.37
C GLN A 51 -19.18 9.66 -9.89
N LEU A 52 -18.07 9.72 -10.64
CA LEU A 52 -18.05 9.45 -12.08
C LEU A 52 -18.37 8.00 -12.42
N LEU A 53 -17.93 7.05 -11.59
CA LEU A 53 -18.24 5.63 -11.75
C LEU A 53 -19.67 5.27 -11.35
N GLY A 54 -20.29 6.06 -10.47
CA GLY A 54 -21.59 5.73 -9.88
C GLY A 54 -21.54 4.52 -8.94
N THR A 55 -20.38 4.25 -8.32
CA THR A 55 -20.22 3.16 -7.33
C THR A 55 -21.11 3.38 -6.12
N ASP A 56 -21.73 2.31 -5.63
CA ASP A 56 -22.58 2.36 -4.43
C ASP A 56 -21.76 2.84 -3.22
N PRO A 57 -22.30 3.66 -2.30
CA PRO A 57 -21.59 4.05 -1.07
C PRO A 57 -21.10 2.88 -0.22
N LEU A 58 -21.75 1.72 -0.30
CA LEU A 58 -21.32 0.48 0.36
C LEU A 58 -20.13 -0.18 -0.37
N GLU A 59 -19.94 0.10 -1.66
CA GLU A 59 -18.79 -0.34 -2.44
C GLU A 59 -17.58 0.56 -2.14
N ARG A 60 -16.56 -0.01 -1.49
CA ARG A 60 -15.33 0.72 -1.12
C ARG A 60 -14.34 0.85 -2.30
N PHE A 61 -14.81 0.97 -3.53
CA PHE A 61 -13.96 1.07 -4.73
C PHE A 61 -14.20 2.37 -5.53
N PRO A 62 -13.14 3.05 -5.99
CA PRO A 62 -11.76 2.94 -5.52
C PRO A 62 -11.68 3.39 -4.05
N SER A 63 -10.76 2.86 -3.24
CA SER A 63 -10.71 3.21 -1.80
C SER A 63 -10.49 4.72 -1.57
N THR A 64 -11.28 5.34 -0.70
CA THR A 64 -11.22 6.78 -0.37
C THR A 64 -10.44 7.09 0.90
N SER A 65 -9.98 6.08 1.65
CA SER A 65 -9.34 6.31 2.95
C SER A 65 -8.19 7.33 2.86
N ALA A 66 -8.05 8.18 3.88
CA ALA A 66 -7.10 9.28 3.89
C ALA A 66 -5.61 8.83 3.89
N ALA A 67 -5.34 7.54 4.08
CA ALA A 67 -4.01 6.95 4.04
C ALA A 67 -3.51 6.79 2.58
N LYS A 68 -2.96 7.86 1.97
CA LYS A 68 -2.38 7.92 0.59
C LYS A 68 -2.90 6.79 -0.33
N THR A 69 -4.17 6.89 -0.70
CA THR A 69 -4.95 5.80 -1.29
C THR A 69 -4.64 5.45 -2.75
N THR A 70 -3.61 6.04 -3.35
CA THR A 70 -3.23 5.80 -4.76
C THR A 70 -1.73 6.04 -4.93
N THR A 71 -0.91 5.28 -4.22
CA THR A 71 0.55 5.29 -4.46
C THR A 71 0.94 4.63 -5.78
N CYS A 72 0.05 3.79 -6.31
CA CYS A 72 0.17 3.18 -7.62
C CYS A 72 -0.76 3.89 -8.61
N ASP A 73 -0.34 3.96 -9.87
CA ASP A 73 -1.14 4.52 -10.95
C ASP A 73 -2.43 3.71 -11.11
N LEU A 74 -3.57 4.41 -11.14
CA LEU A 74 -4.89 3.83 -11.36
C LEU A 74 -5.48 4.45 -12.61
N GLU A 75 -5.93 3.58 -13.51
CA GLU A 75 -6.47 3.98 -14.79
C GLU A 75 -7.80 3.28 -15.02
N ILE A 76 -8.81 4.05 -15.37
CA ILE A 76 -10.19 3.61 -15.45
C ILE A 76 -10.73 3.93 -16.83
N VAL A 77 -11.30 2.92 -17.48
CA VAL A 77 -11.93 3.06 -18.79
C VAL A 77 -13.40 2.74 -18.65
N CYS A 78 -14.24 3.77 -18.75
CA CYS A 78 -15.69 3.59 -18.77
C CYS A 78 -16.13 3.23 -20.19
N ALA A 79 -16.38 1.95 -20.44
CA ALA A 79 -16.81 1.42 -21.74
C ALA A 79 -17.92 0.38 -21.55
N GLU A 80 -18.76 0.19 -22.56
CA GLU A 80 -19.77 -0.87 -22.56
C GLU A 80 -19.12 -2.27 -22.64
N GLY A 81 -19.79 -3.27 -22.07
CA GLY A 81 -19.39 -4.68 -22.14
C GLY A 81 -18.99 -5.27 -20.78
N PRO A 82 -18.32 -6.43 -20.78
CA PRO A 82 -17.91 -7.09 -19.54
C PRO A 82 -16.78 -6.35 -18.83
N PHE A 83 -16.78 -6.39 -17.50
CA PHE A 83 -15.69 -5.86 -16.69
C PHE A 83 -14.38 -6.60 -16.96
N LYS A 84 -13.29 -5.84 -17.07
CA LYS A 84 -11.93 -6.34 -17.25
C LYS A 84 -10.98 -5.58 -16.34
N ALA A 85 -9.98 -6.26 -15.83
CA ALA A 85 -8.92 -5.66 -15.01
C ALA A 85 -7.57 -6.26 -15.40
N VAL A 86 -6.54 -5.43 -15.33
CA VAL A 86 -5.13 -5.83 -15.41
C VAL A 86 -4.42 -5.18 -14.23
N VAL A 87 -3.63 -5.97 -13.50
CA VAL A 87 -2.89 -5.51 -12.33
C VAL A 87 -1.44 -5.90 -12.52
N THR A 88 -0.54 -4.93 -12.38
CA THR A 88 0.90 -5.16 -12.36
C THR A 88 1.41 -4.98 -10.93
N PHE A 89 2.23 -5.91 -10.46
CA PHE A 89 2.80 -5.86 -9.13
C PHE A 89 4.21 -5.26 -9.15
N LEU A 90 4.61 -4.66 -8.02
CA LEU A 90 6.00 -4.23 -7.83
C LEU A 90 6.95 -5.43 -7.99
N PRO A 91 8.10 -5.24 -8.66
CA PRO A 91 9.15 -6.24 -8.72
C PRO A 91 9.57 -6.76 -7.34
N LYS A 92 9.97 -8.03 -7.26
CA LYS A 92 10.39 -8.66 -5.99
C LYS A 92 11.55 -7.92 -5.33
N ASP A 93 12.57 -7.58 -6.09
CA ASP A 93 13.75 -6.82 -5.64
C ASP A 93 13.35 -5.46 -5.06
N ARG A 94 12.37 -4.78 -5.68
CA ARG A 94 11.85 -3.52 -5.17
C ARG A 94 11.06 -3.69 -3.87
N VAL A 95 10.28 -4.76 -3.75
CA VAL A 95 9.58 -5.09 -2.49
C VAL A 95 10.59 -5.45 -1.41
N GLN A 96 11.63 -6.22 -1.72
CA GLN A 96 12.71 -6.56 -0.78
C GLN A 96 13.41 -5.31 -0.25
N MET A 97 13.79 -4.38 -1.14
CA MET A 97 14.37 -3.10 -0.75
C MET A 97 13.46 -2.32 0.21
N TYR A 98 12.15 -2.22 -0.05
CA TYR A 98 11.23 -1.54 0.88
C TYR A 98 11.13 -2.23 2.24
N VAL A 99 11.17 -3.56 2.27
CA VAL A 99 11.20 -4.32 3.53
C VAL A 99 12.50 -4.05 4.30
N GLU A 100 13.65 -4.05 3.61
CA GLU A 100 14.95 -3.73 4.20
C GLU A 100 14.97 -2.30 4.78
N GLU A 101 14.42 -1.32 4.07
CA GLU A 101 14.28 0.07 4.56
C GLU A 101 13.43 0.15 5.84
N CYS A 102 12.31 -0.58 5.90
CA CYS A 102 11.50 -0.68 7.13
C CYS A 102 12.28 -1.32 8.30
N VAL A 103 13.04 -2.39 8.04
CA VAL A 103 13.86 -3.05 9.07
C VAL A 103 14.93 -2.11 9.59
N VAL A 104 15.67 -1.42 8.71
CA VAL A 104 16.68 -0.43 9.10
C VAL A 104 16.04 0.69 9.94
N ALA A 105 14.89 1.21 9.53
CA ALA A 105 14.18 2.24 10.27
C ALA A 105 13.73 1.76 11.67
N ALA A 106 13.31 0.50 11.80
CA ALA A 106 12.93 -0.09 13.07
C ALA A 106 14.14 -0.28 14.02
N VAL A 107 15.27 -0.76 13.50
CA VAL A 107 16.53 -0.89 14.27
C VAL A 107 17.01 0.48 14.74
N LEU A 108 17.00 1.50 13.86
CA LEU A 108 17.37 2.86 14.24
C LEU A 108 16.46 3.41 15.35
N ALA A 109 15.15 3.18 15.26
CA ALA A 109 14.21 3.60 16.29
C ALA A 109 14.48 2.91 17.65
N GLN A 110 14.93 1.66 17.64
CA GLN A 110 15.32 0.93 18.84
C GLN A 110 16.62 1.48 19.45
N VAL A 111 17.65 1.73 18.63
CA VAL A 111 18.92 2.34 19.07
C VAL A 111 18.69 3.73 19.67
N GLU A 112 17.76 4.51 19.10
CA GLU A 112 17.34 5.81 19.61
C GLU A 112 16.36 5.72 20.81
N MET A 113 16.06 4.52 21.30
CA MET A 113 15.17 4.26 22.44
C MET A 113 13.76 4.88 22.29
N ARG A 114 13.21 4.91 21.07
CA ARG A 114 11.89 5.53 20.78
C ARG A 114 10.68 4.72 21.29
N GLY A 115 10.92 3.60 21.97
CA GLY A 115 9.90 2.73 22.55
C GLY A 115 9.32 1.71 21.55
N PRO A 116 8.72 0.62 22.05
CA PRO A 116 8.35 -0.54 21.25
C PRO A 116 7.30 -0.23 20.17
N GLN A 117 6.36 0.67 20.46
CA GLN A 117 5.32 1.07 19.49
C GLN A 117 5.90 1.86 18.31
N ALA A 118 6.93 2.68 18.54
CA ALA A 118 7.60 3.40 17.47
C ALA A 118 8.39 2.45 16.56
N VAL A 119 9.06 1.46 17.14
CA VAL A 119 9.78 0.39 16.41
C VAL A 119 8.81 -0.41 15.55
N LEU A 120 7.69 -0.86 16.13
CA LEU A 120 6.65 -1.58 15.42
C LEU A 120 6.10 -0.77 14.25
N ARG A 121 5.76 0.51 14.47
CA ARG A 121 5.26 1.39 13.41
C ARG A 121 6.27 1.56 12.29
N LYS A 122 7.56 1.71 12.59
CA LYS A 122 8.63 1.83 11.59
C LYS A 122 8.86 0.54 10.80
N LEU A 123 8.62 -0.62 11.41
CA LEU A 123 8.68 -1.91 10.72
C LEU A 123 7.49 -2.12 9.79
N LEU A 124 6.28 -1.72 10.22
CA LEU A 124 5.05 -2.01 9.49
C LEU A 124 4.72 -0.99 8.40
N ASP A 125 5.04 0.29 8.61
CA ASP A 125 4.75 1.36 7.67
C ASP A 125 6.03 1.98 7.12
N HIS A 126 6.23 1.86 5.81
CA HIS A 126 7.30 2.57 5.14
C HIS A 126 7.13 4.09 5.29
N SER A 127 8.22 4.82 5.49
CA SER A 127 8.22 6.28 5.78
C SER A 127 7.44 7.09 4.73
N GLU A 128 7.62 6.76 3.46
CA GLU A 128 6.94 7.40 2.33
C GLU A 128 5.51 6.88 2.08
N GLN A 129 5.07 5.87 2.84
CA GLN A 129 3.84 5.09 2.67
C GLN A 129 3.75 4.36 1.31
N ARG A 130 4.90 4.08 0.67
CA ARG A 130 4.99 3.33 -0.59
C ARG A 130 4.73 1.84 -0.43
N PHE A 131 4.95 1.32 0.78
CA PHE A 131 4.80 -0.08 1.14
C PHE A 131 4.31 -0.18 2.58
N ARG A 132 3.37 -1.09 2.85
CA ARG A 132 2.81 -1.31 4.18
C ARG A 132 2.78 -2.79 4.45
N LEU A 133 3.66 -3.24 5.32
CA LEU A 133 3.74 -4.64 5.73
C LEU A 133 2.54 -5.04 6.59
N SER A 134 1.88 -4.07 7.23
CA SER A 134 0.62 -4.26 7.95
C SER A 134 -0.50 -4.84 7.09
N TYR A 135 -0.51 -4.59 5.77
CA TYR A 135 -1.49 -5.21 4.87
C TYR A 135 -1.25 -6.71 4.65
N ILE A 136 -0.05 -7.21 4.99
CA ILE A 136 0.32 -8.62 4.84
C ILE A 136 0.30 -9.31 6.22
N LEU A 137 0.91 -8.70 7.22
CA LEU A 137 1.05 -9.27 8.56
C LEU A 137 -0.14 -8.96 9.48
N GLY A 138 -1.00 -8.01 9.10
CA GLY A 138 -2.01 -7.43 9.98
C GLY A 138 -1.42 -6.37 10.91
N ASP A 139 -2.29 -5.76 11.72
CA ASP A 139 -1.87 -4.92 12.85
C ASP A 139 -1.90 -5.76 14.14
N SER A 140 -0.82 -5.71 14.93
CA SER A 140 -0.83 -6.32 16.26
C SER A 140 -1.71 -5.44 17.15
N SER A 141 -2.94 -5.90 17.36
CA SER A 141 -4.10 -5.34 18.07
C SER A 141 -3.83 -4.48 19.33
N SER A 142 -3.07 -3.39 19.19
CA SER A 142 -2.70 -2.43 20.25
C SER A 142 -2.16 -1.09 19.70
N ALA A 143 -1.85 -0.96 18.40
CA ALA A 143 -1.25 0.24 17.83
C ALA A 143 -2.26 1.32 17.40
N HIS A 144 -3.57 1.06 17.51
CA HIS A 144 -4.65 1.98 17.11
C HIS A 144 -5.24 2.82 18.26
N GLN A 145 -4.45 3.20 19.26
CA GLN A 145 -4.79 4.45 19.97
C GLN A 145 -4.44 5.62 19.06
N LYS A 146 -5.48 6.10 18.36
CA LYS A 146 -5.66 7.43 17.78
C LYS A 146 -4.38 8.27 17.70
N ASN A 147 -3.71 8.23 16.56
CA ASN A 147 -3.01 9.41 16.07
C ASN A 147 -3.78 9.96 14.88
N ASP A 148 -5.01 10.42 15.17
CA ASP A 148 -5.61 11.56 14.48
C ASP A 148 -4.68 12.76 14.71
N HIS A 149 -3.66 12.88 13.88
CA HIS A 149 -2.96 14.15 13.74
C HIS A 149 -3.12 14.64 12.32
N PHE A 150 -4.39 14.85 11.92
CA PHE A 150 -4.90 15.82 10.96
C PHE A 150 -6.43 15.84 11.09
N SER A 151 -6.95 16.45 12.16
CA SER A 151 -8.38 16.78 12.25
C SER A 151 -8.55 18.27 11.95
N ASP A 152 -9.14 18.57 10.80
CA ASP A 152 -10.17 19.61 10.71
C ASP A 152 -11.05 19.27 9.50
N ASP A 153 -11.92 18.29 9.70
CA ASP A 153 -13.20 18.15 8.99
C ASP A 153 -14.07 17.21 9.85
N GLU A 154 -14.93 17.83 10.67
CA GLU A 154 -16.02 17.16 11.36
C GLU A 154 -17.07 16.74 10.32
N ASP A 155 -16.86 15.58 9.67
CA ASP A 155 -17.92 14.74 9.05
C ASP A 155 -17.38 13.46 8.37
N ASP A 156 -16.20 12.94 8.76
CA ASP A 156 -15.77 11.60 8.35
C ASP A 156 -16.09 10.58 9.46
N GLU A 157 -17.31 10.01 9.43
CA GLU A 157 -17.54 8.67 9.98
C GLU A 157 -16.80 7.62 9.11
N ASP A 158 -15.47 7.75 9.00
CA ASP A 158 -14.58 6.78 8.36
C ASP A 158 -14.46 5.58 9.31
N THR A 159 -15.54 4.82 9.36
CA THR A 159 -15.68 3.61 10.17
C THR A 159 -14.78 2.54 9.58
N ASN A 160 -13.60 2.45 10.20
CA ASN A 160 -12.64 1.35 10.23
C ASN A 160 -12.10 0.81 8.89
N ASP A 161 -10.78 0.77 8.82
CA ASP A 161 -9.92 0.05 7.85
C ASP A 161 -9.98 -1.51 8.04
N ASP A 162 -11.03 -2.01 8.73
CA ASP A 162 -11.11 -3.38 9.26
C ASP A 162 -11.32 -4.47 8.17
N THR A 163 -11.74 -4.11 6.97
CA THR A 163 -12.07 -5.14 5.94
C THR A 163 -10.84 -5.78 5.29
N ALA A 164 -9.68 -5.10 5.24
CA ALA A 164 -8.45 -5.74 4.81
C ALA A 164 -7.99 -6.81 5.82
N GLN A 165 -8.23 -6.55 7.12
CA GLN A 165 -7.94 -7.51 8.19
C GLN A 165 -8.91 -8.71 8.17
N ASP A 166 -10.14 -8.52 7.69
CA ASP A 166 -11.15 -9.57 7.57
C ASP A 166 -10.89 -10.58 6.44
N LEU A 167 -10.02 -10.25 5.48
CA LEU A 167 -9.62 -11.18 4.42
C LEU A 167 -8.59 -12.22 4.89
N ILE A 168 -7.90 -11.96 6.01
CA ILE A 168 -6.91 -12.88 6.57
C ILE A 168 -7.60 -13.82 7.57
N PRO A 169 -7.61 -15.15 7.33
CA PRO A 169 -8.19 -16.11 8.27
C PRO A 169 -7.60 -15.96 9.67
N ALA A 170 -8.41 -16.16 10.72
CA ALA A 170 -7.97 -15.99 12.11
C ALA A 170 -6.71 -16.79 12.48
N GLN A 171 -6.55 -17.99 11.90
CA GLN A 171 -5.35 -18.82 12.09
C GLN A 171 -4.09 -18.18 11.49
N GLU A 172 -4.23 -17.57 10.30
CA GLU A 172 -3.11 -16.89 9.65
C GLU A 172 -2.75 -15.60 10.39
N ARG A 173 -3.74 -14.86 10.90
CA ARG A 173 -3.50 -13.69 11.78
C ARG A 173 -2.69 -14.08 13.02
N GLN A 174 -3.04 -15.18 13.67
CA GLN A 174 -2.30 -15.67 14.84
C GLN A 174 -0.84 -16.02 14.48
N ARG A 175 -0.62 -16.74 13.36
CA ARG A 175 0.74 -17.06 12.90
C ARG A 175 1.54 -15.80 12.57
N ASN A 176 0.93 -14.84 11.88
CA ASN A 176 1.59 -13.59 11.53
C ASN A 176 1.96 -12.77 12.78
N ALA A 177 1.12 -12.79 13.82
CA ALA A 177 1.43 -12.14 15.09
C ALA A 177 2.64 -12.79 15.80
N GLU A 178 2.73 -14.12 15.79
CA GLU A 178 3.88 -14.85 16.34
C GLU A 178 5.17 -14.56 15.57
N ASP A 179 5.11 -14.53 14.24
CA ASP A 179 6.26 -14.19 13.40
C ASP A 179 6.68 -12.73 13.60
N LEU A 180 5.73 -11.80 13.71
CA LEU A 180 5.99 -10.39 14.01
C LEU A 180 6.70 -10.22 15.36
N GLN A 181 6.25 -10.93 16.40
CA GLN A 181 6.95 -10.94 17.70
C GLN A 181 8.39 -11.44 17.57
N ARG A 182 8.61 -12.51 16.79
CA ARG A 182 9.96 -13.03 16.53
C ARG A 182 10.85 -11.99 15.84
N TYR A 183 10.32 -11.28 14.85
CA TYR A 183 11.06 -10.22 14.16
C TYR A 183 11.40 -9.06 15.09
N LEU A 184 10.47 -8.63 15.94
CA LEU A 184 10.72 -7.57 16.92
C LEU A 184 11.81 -7.95 17.93
N LEU A 185 11.79 -9.19 18.44
CA LEU A 185 12.84 -9.69 19.33
C LEU A 185 14.21 -9.71 18.63
N THR A 186 14.24 -10.05 17.34
CA THR A 186 15.48 -10.05 16.54
C THR A 186 15.99 -8.61 16.33
N ILE A 187 15.11 -7.65 16.07
CA ILE A 187 15.47 -6.24 15.94
C ILE A 187 16.03 -5.70 17.25
N GLN A 188 15.45 -6.10 18.38
CA GLN A 188 15.94 -5.71 19.71
C GLN A 188 17.35 -6.23 19.98
N SER A 189 17.62 -7.52 19.69
CA SER A 189 18.96 -8.08 19.91
C SER A 189 20.03 -7.48 19.00
N LEU A 190 19.68 -7.12 17.76
CA LEU A 190 20.59 -6.44 16.84
C LEU A 190 21.00 -5.05 17.32
N ALA A 191 20.14 -4.35 18.05
CA ALA A 191 20.44 -3.03 18.60
C ALA A 191 21.35 -3.07 19.84
N GLU A 192 21.52 -4.23 20.46
CA GLU A 192 22.38 -4.44 21.64
C GLU A 192 23.82 -4.84 21.29
N THR A 193 24.11 -5.11 20.01
CA THR A 193 25.43 -5.50 19.49
C THR A 193 26.21 -4.29 18.99
#